data_AF-D7KD46-F1
#
_entry.id   AF-D7KD46-F1
#
_cell.length_a   1.000
_cell.length_b   1.000
_cell.length_c   1.000
_cell.angle_alpha   90.00
_cell.angle_beta   90.00
_cell.angle_gamma   90.00
#
_symmetry.space_group_name_H-M   'P 1'
#
loop_
_entity.id
_entity.type
_entity.pdbx_description
1 polymer ?
#
loop_
_entity_poly.entity_id
_entity_poly.type
_entity_poly.pdbx_seq_one_letter_code
_entity_poly.pdbx_strand_id
1 'polypeptide(L)'
;MSKGEIVATVCHRASGDVVYSSGTSGGKQKIFPVNDKYFKNMSFINGLCSSILSKYIDGVRKGKVMTFLNTRPLSTTPSGLPIAPLSTSFLMSDYFKNLPSKCYSDQQPPPVCQFLTRLRAF
;
A
#
# COMPACT_ATOMS: atom_id res chain seq x y z
N MET A 1 25.55 -18.07 6.16
CA MET A 1 25.13 -17.48 7.45
C MET A 1 25.87 -16.16 7.62
N SER A 2 25.29 -15.05 7.18
CA SER A 2 25.61 -13.70 7.67
C SER A 2 24.31 -12.89 7.64
N LYS A 3 24.13 -12.11 8.70
CA LYS A 3 22.86 -11.53 9.14
C LYS A 3 22.37 -10.49 8.14
N GLY A 4 21.06 -10.46 7.94
CA GLY A 4 20.38 -9.49 7.09
C GLY A 4 20.48 -8.08 7.66
N GLU A 5 21.56 -7.38 7.33
CA GLU A 5 21.58 -5.93 7.37
C GLU A 5 20.56 -5.44 6.35
N ILE A 6 19.48 -4.87 6.87
CA ILE A 6 18.57 -4.02 6.12
C ILE A 6 19.46 -2.89 5.60
N VAL A 7 19.73 -2.87 4.30
CA VAL A 7 20.46 -1.77 3.65
C VAL A 7 19.55 -0.54 3.71
N ALA A 8 19.55 0.11 4.87
CA ALA A 8 18.93 1.40 5.13
C ALA A 8 19.92 2.55 4.86
N THR A 9 21.00 2.31 4.11
CA THR A 9 22.07 3.29 3.87
C THR A 9 21.74 4.26 2.73
N VAL A 10 20.69 4.04 1.94
CA VAL A 10 20.28 4.96 0.85
C VAL A 10 18.96 5.66 1.20
N CYS A 11 18.92 6.33 2.34
CA CYS A 11 17.96 7.40 2.63
C CYS A 11 18.63 8.41 3.57
N HIS A 12 18.99 9.58 3.06
CA HIS A 12 19.60 10.68 3.84
C HIS A 12 18.64 11.25 4.92
N ARG A 13 17.42 10.70 5.03
CA ARG A 13 16.41 11.00 6.04
C ARG A 13 15.76 9.68 6.45
N ALA A 14 16.17 9.14 7.60
CA ALA A 14 15.55 7.95 8.16
C ALA A 14 14.05 8.21 8.33
N SER A 15 13.25 7.38 7.68
CA SER A 15 11.79 7.40 7.78
C SER A 15 11.41 6.08 8.46
N GLY A 16 10.54 6.15 9.46
CA GLY A 16 10.20 5.01 10.32
C GLY A 16 9.45 3.87 9.62
N ASP A 17 8.99 4.09 8.38
CA ASP A 17 8.14 3.13 7.69
C ASP A 17 8.93 2.31 6.65
N VAL A 18 8.66 1.01 6.64
CA VAL A 18 9.22 0.05 5.69
C VAL A 18 8.10 -0.72 5.00
N VAL A 19 8.34 -1.13 3.75
CA VAL A 19 7.34 -1.85 2.94
C VAL A 19 7.92 -3.09 2.27
N TYR A 20 7.07 -4.08 2.06
CA TYR A 20 7.38 -5.22 1.21
C TYR A 20 7.19 -4.88 -0.27
N SER A 21 8.16 -5.29 -1.07
CA SER A 21 8.01 -5.44 -2.52
C SER A 21 7.48 -6.84 -2.86
N SER A 22 6.86 -6.96 -4.04
CA SER A 22 6.51 -8.24 -4.64
C SER A 22 7.76 -9.03 -5.08
N GLY A 23 8.88 -8.36 -5.32
CA GLY A 23 10.15 -8.99 -5.66
C GLY A 23 10.79 -9.71 -4.47
N THR A 24 11.45 -10.83 -4.75
CA THR A 24 12.14 -11.64 -3.72
C THR A 24 13.65 -11.67 -3.94
N SER A 25 14.39 -11.93 -2.86
CA SER A 25 15.82 -12.26 -2.86
C SER A 25 16.04 -13.43 -1.91
N GLY A 26 16.60 -14.53 -2.40
CA GLY A 26 16.78 -15.75 -1.58
C GLY A 26 15.46 -16.30 -1.01
N GLY A 27 14.36 -16.19 -1.77
CA GLY A 27 13.03 -16.65 -1.34
C GLY A 27 12.32 -15.74 -0.33
N LYS A 28 12.93 -14.65 0.12
CA LYS A 28 12.33 -13.67 1.03
C LYS A 28 11.92 -12.41 0.29
N GLN A 29 10.79 -11.80 0.66
CA GLN A 29 10.36 -10.54 0.08
C GLN A 29 11.37 -9.43 0.40
N LYS A 30 11.66 -8.60 -0.61
CA LYS A 30 12.53 -7.44 -0.44
C LYS A 30 11.82 -6.38 0.39
N ILE A 31 12.57 -5.76 1.29
CA ILE A 31 12.12 -4.68 2.17
C ILE A 31 12.73 -3.38 1.67
N PHE A 32 11.91 -2.35 1.53
CA PHE A 32 12.35 -1.01 1.14
C PHE A 32 11.97 0.01 2.20
N PRO A 33 12.87 0.94 2.55
CA PRO A 33 12.50 2.10 3.33
C PRO A 33 11.64 3.03 2.47
N VAL A 34 10.59 3.60 3.07
CA VAL A 34 9.71 4.58 2.42
C VAL A 34 9.50 5.78 3.34
N ASN A 35 9.34 6.95 2.73
CA ASN A 35 9.02 8.17 3.44
C ASN A 35 7.64 8.69 3.04
N ASP A 36 7.16 9.66 3.80
CA ASP A 36 5.92 10.37 3.53
C ASP A 36 5.86 11.00 2.11
N LYS A 37 7.00 11.51 1.62
CA LYS A 37 7.12 12.06 0.26
C LYS A 37 6.77 11.02 -0.83
N TYR A 38 7.05 9.74 -0.58
CA TYR A 38 6.67 8.66 -1.49
C TYR A 38 5.14 8.56 -1.64
N PHE A 39 4.40 8.55 -0.52
CA PHE A 39 2.94 8.47 -0.55
C PHE A 39 2.29 9.74 -1.12
N LYS A 40 2.87 10.91 -0.83
CA LYS A 40 2.48 12.17 -1.48
C LYS A 40 2.64 12.11 -3.00
N ASN A 41 3.76 11.60 -3.49
CA ASN A 41 4.01 11.43 -4.92
C ASN A 41 3.04 10.42 -5.56
N MET A 42 2.74 9.30 -4.88
CA MET A 42 1.76 8.32 -5.35
C MET A 42 0.36 8.93 -5.48
N SER A 43 -0.08 9.71 -4.49
CA SER A 43 -1.35 10.43 -4.54
C SER A 43 -1.40 11.45 -5.69
N PHE A 44 -0.30 12.19 -5.91
CA PHE A 44 -0.17 13.12 -7.04
C PHE A 44 -0.27 12.41 -8.40
N ILE A 45 0.43 11.28 -8.58
CA ILE A 45 0.37 10.48 -9.81
C ILE A 45 -1.05 9.98 -10.06
N ASN A 46 -1.74 9.50 -9.03
CA ASN A 46 -3.13 9.05 -9.16
C ASN A 46 -4.07 10.19 -9.62
N GLY A 47 -3.90 11.40 -9.06
CA GLY A 47 -4.64 12.58 -9.49
C GLY A 47 -4.33 12.98 -10.94
N LEU A 48 -3.07 12.89 -11.35
CA LEU A 48 -2.65 13.15 -12.73
C LEU A 48 -3.26 12.14 -13.70
N CYS A 49 -3.23 10.84 -13.38
CA CYS A 49 -3.85 9.79 -14.18
C CYS A 49 -5.35 10.02 -14.35
N SER A 50 -6.07 10.37 -13.28
CA SER A 50 -7.50 10.70 -13.33
C SER A 50 -7.78 11.93 -14.22
N SER A 51 -6.96 12.98 -14.11
CA SER A 51 -7.06 14.18 -14.95
C SER A 51 -6.83 13.86 -16.44
N ILE A 52 -5.81 13.07 -16.75
CA ILE A 52 -5.53 12.62 -18.12
C ILE A 52 -6.69 11.79 -18.65
N LEU A 53 -7.17 10.80 -17.89
CA LEU A 53 -8.25 9.91 -18.30
C LEU A 53 -9.54 10.70 -18.61
N SER A 54 -9.83 11.74 -17.84
CA SER A 54 -11.00 12.60 -18.05
C SER A 54 -10.99 13.39 -19.37
N LYS A 55 -9.84 13.52 -20.04
CA LYS A 55 -9.73 14.17 -21.36
C LYS A 55 -10.06 13.23 -22.51
N TYR A 56 -9.93 11.92 -22.29
CA TYR A 56 -10.07 10.91 -23.35
C TYR A 56 -11.33 10.06 -23.19
N ILE A 57 -11.93 10.03 -22.00
CA ILE A 57 -13.13 9.26 -21.72
C ILE A 57 -14.22 10.18 -21.19
N ASP A 58 -15.25 10.38 -22.00
CA ASP A 58 -16.42 11.17 -21.63
C ASP A 58 -17.19 10.53 -20.48
N GLY A 59 -17.73 11.37 -19.59
CA GLY A 59 -18.58 10.90 -18.48
C GLY A 59 -17.86 10.35 -17.26
N VAL A 60 -16.53 10.14 -17.28
CA VAL A 60 -15.76 9.60 -16.13
C VAL A 60 -15.92 10.45 -14.86
N ARG A 61 -16.03 11.77 -15.00
CA ARG A 61 -16.22 12.69 -13.86
C ARG A 61 -17.62 12.62 -13.24
N LYS A 62 -18.59 12.06 -13.95
CA LYS A 62 -20.00 11.95 -13.52
C LYS A 62 -20.32 10.56 -12.98
N GLY A 63 -19.57 9.54 -13.40
CA GLY A 63 -19.71 8.15 -12.95
C GLY A 63 -18.95 7.83 -11.66
N LYS A 64 -19.16 6.62 -11.15
CA LYS A 64 -18.37 6.02 -10.07
C LYS A 64 -17.47 4.92 -10.63
N VAL A 65 -16.28 4.78 -10.07
CA VAL A 65 -15.34 3.71 -10.45
C VAL A 65 -15.44 2.59 -9.41
N MET A 66 -15.65 1.37 -9.89
CA MET A 66 -15.55 0.16 -9.06
C MET A 66 -14.11 -0.35 -9.11
N THR A 67 -13.43 -0.36 -7.96
CA THR A 67 -12.05 -0.85 -7.84
C THR A 67 -11.96 -1.90 -6.73
N PHE A 68 -11.46 -3.09 -7.06
CA PHE A 68 -11.21 -4.14 -6.07
C PHE A 68 -9.83 -3.96 -5.44
N LEU A 69 -9.81 -3.42 -4.22
CA LEU A 69 -8.60 -3.13 -3.46
C LEU A 69 -8.46 -4.12 -2.30
N ASN A 70 -7.32 -4.81 -2.23
CA ASN A 70 -7.05 -5.79 -1.19
C ASN A 70 -5.96 -5.29 -0.24
N THR A 71 -6.23 -5.37 1.07
CA THR A 71 -5.26 -5.13 2.12
C THR A 71 -4.72 -6.46 2.65
N ARG A 72 -3.47 -6.46 3.10
CA ARG A 72 -2.87 -7.57 3.84
C ARG A 72 -2.68 -7.20 5.31
N PRO A 73 -2.62 -8.18 6.23
CA PRO A 73 -2.31 -7.90 7.62
C PRO A 73 -0.95 -7.22 7.76
N LEU A 74 -0.86 -6.26 8.68
CA LEU A 74 0.40 -5.63 9.05
C LEU A 74 1.27 -6.63 9.81
N SER A 75 2.54 -6.67 9.48
CA SER A 75 3.56 -7.43 10.22
C SER A 75 4.50 -6.45 10.91
N THR A 76 5.35 -6.94 11.80
CA THR A 76 6.37 -6.14 12.48
C THR A 76 7.75 -6.70 12.18
N THR A 77 8.67 -5.81 11.82
CA THR A 77 10.09 -6.16 11.72
C THR A 77 10.65 -6.54 13.10
N PRO A 78 11.76 -7.27 13.17
CA PRO A 78 12.44 -7.53 14.44
C PRO A 78 12.80 -6.27 15.24
N SER A 79 12.95 -5.12 14.56
CA SER A 79 13.21 -3.82 15.18
C SER A 79 11.95 -3.10 15.66
N GLY A 80 10.78 -3.73 15.57
CA GLY A 80 9.49 -3.16 15.99
C GLY A 80 8.82 -2.24 14.97
N LEU A 81 9.44 -1.99 13.80
CA LEU A 81 8.84 -1.16 12.76
C LEU A 81 7.71 -1.91 12.06
N PRO A 82 6.56 -1.25 11.81
CA PRO A 82 5.47 -1.83 11.04
C PRO A 82 5.90 -2.07 9.59
N ILE A 83 5.50 -3.21 9.03
CA ILE A 83 5.79 -3.59 7.65
C ILE A 83 4.58 -4.26 6.99
N ALA A 84 4.20 -3.73 5.84
CA ALA A 84 3.15 -4.29 4.98
C ALA A 84 3.57 -4.15 3.51
N PRO A 85 2.90 -4.87 2.58
CA PRO A 85 3.03 -4.58 1.16
C PRO A 85 2.74 -3.11 0.88
N LEU A 86 3.50 -2.51 -0.03
CA LEU A 86 3.39 -1.07 -0.35
C LEU A 86 1.95 -0.63 -0.67
N SER A 87 1.19 -1.47 -1.39
CA SER A 87 -0.23 -1.19 -1.70
C SER A 87 -1.09 -1.10 -0.44
N THR A 88 -0.90 -2.02 0.51
CA THR A 88 -1.62 -2.00 1.79
C THR A 88 -1.26 -0.76 2.60
N SER A 89 0.03 -0.42 2.71
CA SER A 89 0.48 0.78 3.43
C SER A 89 -0.13 2.04 2.84
N PHE A 90 -0.22 2.15 1.51
CA PHE A 90 -0.87 3.28 0.85
C PHE A 90 -2.39 3.33 1.15
N LEU A 91 -3.09 2.21 1.05
CA LEU A 91 -4.54 2.13 1.34
C LEU A 91 -4.87 2.48 2.80
N MET A 92 -3.98 2.19 3.73
CA MET A 92 -4.15 2.53 5.14
C MET A 92 -3.75 3.98 5.47
N SER A 93 -3.00 4.65 4.59
CA SER A 93 -2.52 6.01 4.79
C SER A 93 -3.64 7.05 4.69
N ASP A 94 -3.40 8.22 5.29
CA ASP A 94 -4.30 9.36 5.22
C ASP A 94 -4.40 9.93 3.80
N TYR A 95 -3.41 9.68 2.94
CA TYR A 95 -3.47 10.05 1.53
C TYR A 95 -4.61 9.37 0.79
N PHE A 96 -4.89 8.11 1.12
CA PHE A 96 -5.98 7.37 0.49
C PHE A 96 -7.32 7.66 1.15
N LYS A 97 -7.36 7.75 2.50
CA LYS A 97 -8.58 8.03 3.26
C LYS A 97 -9.13 9.44 2.99
N ASN A 98 -8.25 10.43 2.81
CA ASN A 98 -8.63 11.81 2.55
C ASN A 98 -8.74 12.14 1.06
N LEU A 99 -8.75 11.14 0.17
CA LEU A 99 -9.02 11.40 -1.24
C LEU A 99 -10.44 11.98 -1.40
N PRO A 100 -10.66 12.98 -2.28
CA PRO A 100 -11.97 13.58 -2.44
C PRO A 100 -13.03 12.52 -2.76
N SER A 101 -14.08 12.46 -1.95
CA SER A 101 -15.15 11.44 -1.98
C SER A 101 -15.89 11.31 -3.32
N LYS A 102 -15.74 12.30 -4.22
CA LYS A 102 -16.29 12.26 -5.58
C LYS A 102 -15.64 11.20 -6.48
N CYS A 103 -14.48 10.65 -6.12
CA CYS A 103 -13.76 9.66 -6.94
C CYS A 103 -14.03 8.21 -6.54
N TYR A 104 -14.38 7.96 -5.28
CA TYR A 104 -14.58 6.61 -4.72
C TYR A 104 -15.72 6.69 -3.73
N SER A 105 -16.89 6.15 -4.09
CA SER A 105 -17.99 5.97 -3.15
C SER A 105 -18.17 4.47 -2.92
N ASP A 106 -18.22 4.11 -1.64
CA ASP A 106 -18.31 2.75 -1.07
C ASP A 106 -16.99 1.98 -0.98
N GLN A 107 -16.04 2.57 -0.25
CA GLN A 107 -15.12 1.77 0.55
C GLN A 107 -15.90 1.18 1.74
N GLN A 108 -16.81 0.25 1.50
CA GLN A 108 -17.10 -0.71 2.56
C GLN A 108 -15.86 -1.59 2.66
N PRO A 109 -15.15 -1.61 3.81
CA PRO A 109 -14.17 -2.65 4.03
C PRO A 109 -14.91 -3.99 3.81
N PRO A 110 -14.39 -4.92 2.99
CA PRO A 110 -14.93 -6.28 3.04
C PRO A 110 -14.89 -6.68 4.52
N PRO A 111 -15.95 -7.32 5.06
CA PRO A 111 -15.95 -7.76 6.44
C PRO A 111 -14.63 -8.47 6.66
N VAL A 112 -13.86 -7.96 7.60
CA VAL A 112 -12.61 -8.58 8.03
C VAL A 112 -13.01 -9.99 8.43
N CYS A 113 -12.79 -10.95 7.54
CA CYS A 113 -12.97 -12.35 7.82
C CYS A 113 -11.91 -12.72 8.86
N GLN A 114 -12.20 -12.42 10.12
CA GLN A 114 -11.76 -13.22 11.26
C GLN A 114 -12.43 -14.60 11.16
N PHE A 115 -12.19 -15.33 10.07
CA PHE A 115 -12.32 -16.77 10.12
C PHE A 115 -10.98 -17.27 10.64
N LEU A 116 -10.98 -17.51 11.95
CA LEU A 116 -10.10 -18.45 12.62
C LEU A 116 -10.22 -19.81 11.92
N THR A 117 -9.51 -19.98 10.80
CA THR A 117 -9.36 -21.30 10.21
C THR A 117 -8.10 -21.92 10.79
N ARG A 118 -8.28 -22.48 12.00
CA ARG A 118 -7.60 -23.72 12.36
C ARG A 118 -7.91 -24.75 11.26
N LEU A 119 -7.09 -24.82 10.22
CA LEU A 119 -7.01 -26.01 9.39
C LEU A 119 -5.80 -26.80 9.88
N ARG A 120 -6.10 -27.79 10.74
CA ARG A 120 -5.24 -28.95 10.89
C ARG A 120 -5.11 -29.59 9.51
N ALA A 121 -3.87 -29.87 9.13
CA ALA A 121 -3.53 -30.70 8.01
C ALA A 121 -4.26 -32.05 8.09
N PHE A 122 -4.82 -32.47 6.96
CA PHE A 122 -4.75 -33.86 6.53
C PHE A 122 -3.58 -33.96 5.54
#